data_AF-A0A661TZ02-F1
#
_entry.id   AF-A0A661TZ02-F1
#
_cell.length_a   1.000
_cell.length_b   1.000
_cell.length_c   1.000
_cell.angle_alpha   90.00
_cell.angle_beta   90.00
_cell.angle_gamma   90.00
#
_symmetry.space_group_name_H-M   'P 1'
#
loop_
_entity.id
_entity.type
_entity.pdbx_description
1 polymer ?
#
loop_
_entity_poly.entity_id
_entity_poly.type
_entity_poly.pdbx_seq_one_letter_code
_entity_poly.pdbx_strand_id
1 'polypeptide(L)'
;MSDEENIEDKEEQKGIITRLIEYSKGIPTSSVVIYIIASTPLGFSLGIKIGIDLLLPIINALLIYPVYLLYITKQRYKTAVAMVIFWAVILSAFTILYTYQEPSVAKKIIIRGGTYTEEMWEWLETGKGIEGDITRFFPQHIIHLSLFIMLTLATGGFGGLVSGSILLNYMNYYVGC
;
A
#
# COMPACT_ATOMS: atom_id res chain seq x y z
N MET A 1 -25.99 31.61 -14.96
CA MET A 1 -25.90 30.36 -15.74
C MET A 1 -24.76 29.46 -15.27
N SER A 2 -23.56 29.98 -14.93
CA SER A 2 -22.46 29.17 -14.37
C SER A 2 -22.65 28.68 -12.93
N ASP A 3 -23.46 29.40 -12.13
CA ASP A 3 -23.60 29.09 -10.70
C ASP A 3 -24.68 28.02 -10.42
N GLU A 4 -25.70 27.92 -11.27
CA GLU A 4 -26.76 26.88 -11.15
C GLU A 4 -26.22 25.50 -11.53
N GLU A 5 -25.41 25.41 -12.60
CA GLU A 5 -24.75 24.18 -13.04
C GLU A 5 -23.80 23.61 -11.97
N ASN A 6 -23.13 24.48 -11.20
CA ASN A 6 -22.23 24.10 -10.10
C ASN A 6 -22.96 23.65 -8.82
N ILE A 7 -24.22 24.06 -8.65
CA ILE A 7 -25.06 23.63 -7.52
C ILE A 7 -25.67 22.25 -7.82
N GLU A 8 -26.13 22.04 -9.06
CA GLU A 8 -26.72 20.78 -9.51
C GLU A 8 -25.70 19.63 -9.46
N ASP A 9 -24.46 19.87 -9.91
CA ASP A 9 -23.35 18.88 -9.89
C ASP A 9 -22.93 18.51 -8.44
N LYS A 10 -23.03 19.45 -7.49
CA LYS A 10 -22.77 19.20 -6.07
C LYS A 10 -23.88 18.41 -5.38
N GLU A 11 -25.14 18.62 -5.75
CA GLU A 11 -26.26 17.82 -5.24
C GLU A 11 -26.24 16.40 -5.81
N GLU A 12 -25.89 16.25 -7.09
CA GLU A 12 -25.73 14.94 -7.73
C GLU A 12 -24.58 14.14 -7.10
N GLN A 13 -23.41 14.75 -6.89
CA GLN A 13 -22.30 14.12 -6.18
C GLN A 13 -22.69 13.71 -4.75
N LYS A 14 -23.40 14.57 -4.00
CA LYS A 14 -23.91 14.23 -2.67
C LYS A 14 -24.89 13.05 -2.73
N GLY A 15 -25.76 13.00 -3.74
CA GLY A 15 -26.69 11.90 -3.96
C GLY A 15 -25.98 10.57 -4.24
N ILE A 16 -24.96 10.59 -5.11
CA ILE A 16 -24.13 9.41 -5.42
C ILE A 16 -23.39 8.93 -4.17
N ILE A 17 -22.74 9.84 -3.43
CA ILE A 17 -22.04 9.52 -2.19
C ILE A 17 -23.00 8.92 -1.16
N THR A 18 -24.20 9.48 -1.01
CA THR A 18 -25.21 8.99 -0.06
C THR A 18 -25.68 7.58 -0.42
N ARG A 19 -25.95 7.31 -1.70
CA ARG A 19 -26.36 5.98 -2.17
C ARG A 19 -25.24 4.94 -2.02
N LEU A 20 -23.99 5.30 -2.28
CA LEU A 20 -22.83 4.43 -2.05
C LEU A 20 -22.63 4.11 -0.56
N ILE A 21 -22.83 5.11 0.31
CA ILE A 21 -22.79 4.92 1.77
C ILE A 21 -23.90 3.96 2.21
N GLU A 22 -25.10 4.09 1.67
CA GLU A 22 -26.25 3.26 2.04
C GLU A 22 -26.12 1.82 1.56
N TYR A 23 -25.75 1.61 0.29
CA TYR A 23 -25.47 0.27 -0.27
C TYR A 23 -24.41 -0.46 0.54
N SER A 24 -23.37 0.26 0.95
CA SER A 24 -22.26 -0.34 1.66
C SER A 24 -22.54 -0.64 3.14
N LYS A 25 -23.60 -0.11 3.76
CA LYS A 25 -23.99 -0.44 5.15
C LYS A 25 -24.30 -1.93 5.33
N GLY A 26 -24.65 -2.62 4.24
CA GLY A 26 -24.90 -4.07 4.21
C GLY A 26 -23.69 -4.95 3.90
N ILE A 27 -22.49 -4.39 3.63
CA ILE A 27 -21.31 -5.21 3.29
C ILE A 27 -20.81 -5.93 4.55
N PRO A 28 -20.85 -7.27 4.60
CA PRO A 28 -20.35 -8.00 5.74
C PRO A 28 -18.82 -7.97 5.77
N THR A 29 -18.24 -7.94 6.97
CA THR A 29 -16.77 -7.93 7.17
C THR A 29 -16.09 -9.10 6.47
N SER A 30 -16.76 -10.26 6.37
CA SER A 30 -16.25 -11.44 5.66
C SER A 30 -15.99 -11.17 4.18
N SER A 31 -16.86 -10.42 3.50
CA SER A 31 -16.66 -10.05 2.08
C SER A 31 -15.43 -9.17 1.90
N VAL A 32 -15.19 -8.24 2.83
CA VAL A 32 -13.99 -7.38 2.80
C VAL A 32 -12.73 -8.22 3.01
N VAL A 33 -12.75 -9.15 3.96
CA VAL A 33 -11.61 -10.05 4.21
C VAL A 33 -11.28 -10.89 2.98
N ILE A 34 -12.30 -11.50 2.36
CA ILE A 34 -12.14 -12.27 1.12
C ILE A 34 -11.56 -11.38 0.01
N TYR A 35 -12.07 -10.16 -0.12
CA TYR A 35 -11.57 -9.20 -1.10
C TYR A 35 -10.08 -8.86 -0.87
N ILE A 36 -9.66 -8.59 0.37
CA ILE A 36 -8.25 -8.31 0.70
C ILE A 36 -7.37 -9.50 0.30
N ILE A 37 -7.76 -10.71 0.69
CA ILE A 37 -7.02 -11.94 0.39
C ILE A 37 -6.91 -12.15 -1.12
N ALA A 38 -8.00 -11.98 -1.86
CA ALA A 38 -8.02 -12.17 -3.32
C ALA A 38 -7.29 -11.06 -4.08
N SER A 39 -7.31 -9.82 -3.57
CA SER A 39 -6.72 -8.66 -4.24
C SER A 39 -5.20 -8.72 -4.28
N THR A 40 -4.54 -9.29 -3.26
CA THR A 40 -3.08 -9.37 -3.18
C THR A 40 -2.45 -10.18 -4.34
N PRO A 41 -2.85 -11.44 -4.60
CA PRO A 41 -2.33 -12.19 -5.74
C PRO A 41 -2.73 -11.57 -7.09
N LEU A 42 -3.89 -10.92 -7.18
CA LEU A 42 -4.29 -10.17 -8.38
C LEU A 42 -3.35 -8.99 -8.64
N GLY A 43 -2.98 -8.25 -7.60
CA GLY A 43 -2.04 -7.13 -7.68
C GLY A 43 -0.67 -7.57 -8.19
N PHE A 44 -0.13 -8.66 -7.64
CA PHE A 44 1.11 -9.28 -8.14
C PHE A 44 0.99 -9.74 -9.59
N SER A 45 -0.09 -10.45 -9.94
CA SER A 45 -0.31 -10.93 -11.31
C SER A 45 -0.33 -9.79 -12.33
N LEU A 46 -0.93 -8.65 -11.97
CA LEU A 46 -0.94 -7.44 -12.79
C LEU A 46 0.45 -6.79 -12.85
N GLY A 47 1.14 -6.67 -11.71
CA GLY A 47 2.49 -6.11 -11.64
C GLY A 47 3.48 -6.88 -12.52
N ILE A 48 3.42 -8.21 -12.51
CA ILE A 48 4.25 -9.08 -13.36
C ILE A 48 3.96 -8.85 -14.84
N LYS A 49 2.68 -8.80 -15.24
CA LYS A 49 2.29 -8.63 -16.65
C LYS A 49 2.74 -7.29 -17.21
N ILE A 50 2.74 -6.24 -16.40
CA ILE A 50 3.12 -4.90 -16.84
C ILE A 50 4.65 -4.72 -16.78
N GLY A 51 5.32 -5.34 -15.81
CA GLY A 51 6.78 -5.36 -15.71
C GLY A 51 7.42 -4.04 -15.26
N ILE A 52 6.63 -3.10 -14.73
CA ILE A 52 7.11 -1.84 -14.15
C ILE A 52 7.07 -1.95 -12.63
N ASP A 53 8.23 -1.79 -12.00
CA ASP A 53 8.43 -1.94 -10.56
C ASP A 53 7.60 -0.96 -9.72
N LEU A 54 7.45 0.29 -10.17
CA LEU A 54 6.62 1.31 -9.52
C LEU A 54 5.12 1.02 -9.57
N LEU A 55 4.66 0.21 -10.53
CA LEU A 55 3.24 -0.08 -10.64
C LEU A 55 2.73 -1.09 -9.61
N LEU A 56 3.55 -2.05 -9.19
CA LEU A 56 3.14 -3.02 -8.18
C LEU A 56 2.63 -2.36 -6.88
N PRO A 57 3.36 -1.44 -6.23
CA PRO A 57 2.87 -0.80 -5.02
C PRO A 57 1.65 0.11 -5.26
N ILE A 58 1.57 0.75 -6.43
CA ILE A 58 0.40 1.55 -6.82
C ILE A 58 -0.83 0.66 -6.97
N ILE A 59 -0.71 -0.48 -7.64
CA ILE A 59 -1.79 -1.45 -7.83
C ILE A 59 -2.23 -2.02 -6.48
N ASN A 60 -1.29 -2.45 -5.63
CA ASN A 60 -1.60 -2.97 -4.30
C ASN A 60 -2.33 -1.92 -3.44
N ALA A 61 -1.88 -0.66 -3.47
CA ALA A 61 -2.55 0.44 -2.79
C ALA A 61 -3.94 0.72 -3.37
N LEU A 62 -4.08 0.72 -4.70
CA LEU A 62 -5.34 0.96 -5.40
C LEU A 62 -6.38 -0.09 -5.06
N LEU A 63 -5.96 -1.35 -4.90
CA LEU A 63 -6.86 -2.44 -4.53
C LEU A 63 -7.35 -2.31 -3.09
N ILE A 64 -6.52 -1.91 -2.12
CA ILE A 64 -6.99 -1.73 -0.73
C ILE A 64 -7.71 -0.40 -0.49
N TYR A 65 -7.45 0.62 -1.32
CA TYR A 65 -7.94 1.98 -1.09
C TYR A 65 -9.48 2.12 -0.99
N PRO A 66 -10.30 1.44 -1.81
CA PRO A 66 -11.75 1.47 -1.66
C PRO A 66 -12.22 0.95 -0.29
N VAL A 67 -11.57 -0.09 0.25
CA VAL A 67 -11.88 -0.62 1.58
C VAL A 67 -11.54 0.42 2.66
N TYR A 68 -10.37 1.04 2.55
CA TYR A 68 -9.95 2.11 3.44
C TYR A 68 -10.96 3.28 3.41
N LEU A 69 -11.27 3.82 2.23
CA LEU A 69 -12.23 4.92 2.06
C LEU A 69 -13.62 4.55 2.61
N LEU A 70 -14.07 3.32 2.39
CA LEU A 70 -15.35 2.85 2.89
C LEU A 70 -15.48 2.97 4.41
N TYR A 71 -14.44 2.60 5.15
CA TYR A 71 -14.46 2.67 6.61
C TYR A 71 -14.18 4.08 7.14
N ILE A 72 -13.35 4.87 6.46
CA ILE A 72 -13.10 6.27 6.82
C ILE A 72 -14.36 7.12 6.64
N THR A 73 -15.05 7.00 5.51
CA THR A 73 -16.31 7.74 5.23
C THR A 73 -17.42 7.40 6.21
N LYS A 74 -17.41 6.18 6.76
CA LYS A 74 -18.33 5.74 7.82
C LYS A 74 -17.86 6.08 9.24
N GLN A 75 -16.75 6.81 9.38
CA GLN A 75 -16.13 7.17 10.65
C GLN A 75 -15.76 5.94 11.51
N ARG A 76 -15.56 4.77 10.88
CA ARG A 76 -15.16 3.52 11.53
C ARG A 76 -13.64 3.39 11.52
N TYR A 77 -12.95 4.37 12.09
CA TYR A 77 -11.49 4.51 12.01
C TYR A 77 -10.75 3.27 12.53
N LYS A 78 -11.19 2.71 13.66
CA LYS A 78 -10.59 1.48 14.23
C LYS A 78 -10.65 0.31 13.25
N THR A 79 -11.77 0.16 12.55
CA THR A 79 -11.93 -0.89 11.54
C THR A 79 -11.10 -0.62 10.29
N ALA A 80 -11.02 0.64 9.83
CA ALA A 80 -10.15 1.01 8.72
C ALA A 80 -8.69 0.63 9.01
N VAL A 81 -8.19 1.00 10.19
CA VAL A 81 -6.82 0.66 10.63
C VAL A 81 -6.63 -0.86 10.69
N ALA A 82 -7.57 -1.59 11.31
CA ALA A 82 -7.50 -3.04 11.41
C ALA A 82 -7.44 -3.71 10.02
N MET A 83 -8.22 -3.23 9.04
CA MET A 83 -8.24 -3.77 7.69
C MET A 83 -6.96 -3.45 6.91
N VAL A 84 -6.39 -2.26 7.08
CA VAL A 84 -5.09 -1.90 6.48
C VAL A 84 -3.96 -2.73 7.09
N ILE A 85 -3.94 -2.92 8.42
CA ILE A 85 -2.96 -3.82 9.08
C ILE A 85 -3.13 -5.25 8.58
N PHE A 86 -4.37 -5.74 8.50
CA PHE A 86 -4.64 -7.08 7.98
C PHE A 86 -4.15 -7.24 6.54
N TRP A 87 -4.43 -6.26 5.67
CA TRP A 87 -3.89 -6.22 4.31
C TRP A 87 -2.35 -6.22 4.29
N ALA A 88 -1.70 -5.44 5.16
CA ALA A 88 -0.24 -5.42 5.25
C ALA A 88 0.35 -6.79 5.62
N VAL A 89 -0.31 -7.53 6.53
CA VAL A 89 0.09 -8.91 6.89
C VAL A 89 -0.06 -9.84 5.69
N ILE A 90 -1.20 -9.80 5.00
CA ILE A 90 -1.44 -10.63 3.81
C ILE A 90 -0.44 -10.31 2.69
N LEU A 91 -0.21 -9.02 2.42
CA LEU A 91 0.77 -8.56 1.44
C LEU A 91 2.19 -9.06 1.79
N SER A 92 2.55 -9.00 3.08
CA SER A 92 3.86 -9.45 3.55
C SER A 92 4.03 -10.96 3.35
N ALA A 93 3.08 -11.76 3.84
CA ALA A 93 3.12 -13.22 3.69
C ALA A 93 3.18 -13.64 2.21
N PHE A 94 2.39 -12.98 1.36
CA PHE A 94 2.38 -13.27 -0.08
C PHE A 94 3.69 -12.86 -0.75
N THR A 95 4.24 -11.70 -0.41
CA THR A 95 5.51 -11.22 -0.98
C THR A 95 6.66 -12.16 -0.63
N ILE A 96 6.75 -12.61 0.64
CA ILE A 96 7.75 -13.59 1.08
C ILE A 96 7.61 -14.89 0.29
N LEU A 97 6.39 -15.45 0.26
CA LEU A 97 6.13 -16.73 -0.41
C LEU A 97 6.43 -16.65 -1.92
N TYR A 98 6.00 -15.56 -2.57
CA TYR A 98 6.24 -15.36 -3.99
C TYR A 98 7.73 -15.17 -4.29
N THR A 99 8.44 -14.40 -3.46
CA THR A 99 9.89 -14.18 -3.61
C THR A 99 10.65 -15.49 -3.45
N TYR A 100 10.27 -16.33 -2.49
CA TYR A 100 10.86 -17.66 -2.30
C TYR A 100 10.64 -18.59 -3.51
N GLN A 101 9.49 -18.49 -4.18
CA GLN A 101 9.16 -19.31 -5.34
C GLN A 101 9.81 -18.80 -6.64
N GLU A 102 9.79 -17.48 -6.87
CA GLU A 102 10.18 -16.84 -8.13
C GLU A 102 11.12 -15.63 -7.89
N PRO A 103 12.31 -15.83 -7.28
CA PRO A 103 13.17 -14.74 -6.81
C PRO A 103 13.65 -13.83 -7.95
N SER A 104 13.89 -14.40 -9.13
CA SER A 104 14.32 -13.67 -10.33
C SER A 104 13.25 -12.74 -10.88
N VAL A 105 11.97 -13.12 -10.78
CA VAL A 105 10.84 -12.29 -11.22
C VAL A 105 10.55 -11.24 -10.16
N ALA A 106 10.53 -11.63 -8.89
CA ALA A 106 10.35 -10.73 -7.77
C ALA A 106 11.40 -9.59 -7.75
N LYS A 107 12.68 -9.89 -8.07
CA LYS A 107 13.75 -8.86 -8.19
C LYS A 107 13.42 -7.75 -9.19
N LYS A 108 12.68 -8.06 -10.26
CA LYS A 108 12.36 -7.12 -11.34
C LYS A 108 11.17 -6.22 -11.03
N ILE A 109 10.21 -6.71 -10.25
CA ILE A 109 8.95 -6.01 -9.97
C ILE A 109 8.92 -5.33 -8.60
N ILE A 110 9.82 -5.71 -7.69
CA ILE A 110 9.93 -5.10 -6.37
C ILE A 110 11.01 -4.03 -6.40
N ILE A 111 10.59 -2.77 -6.32
CA ILE A 111 11.47 -1.61 -6.20
C ILE A 111 12.47 -1.84 -5.07
N ARG A 112 13.76 -1.62 -5.34
CA ARG A 112 14.87 -1.79 -4.39
C ARG A 112 15.03 -3.19 -3.81
N GLY A 113 14.28 -4.22 -4.22
CA GLY A 113 14.38 -5.56 -3.63
C GLY A 113 15.81 -6.09 -3.64
N GLY A 114 16.44 -6.12 -4.82
CA GLY A 114 17.82 -6.58 -4.97
C GLY A 114 18.86 -5.75 -4.21
N THR A 115 18.84 -4.43 -4.40
CA THR A 115 19.83 -3.54 -3.80
C THR A 115 19.71 -3.51 -2.27
N TYR A 116 18.48 -3.53 -1.74
CA TYR A 116 18.25 -3.58 -0.30
C TYR A 116 18.74 -4.90 0.31
N THR A 117 18.50 -6.04 -0.35
CA THR A 117 19.03 -7.33 0.09
C THR A 117 20.56 -7.32 0.15
N GLU A 118 21.21 -6.79 -0.88
CA GLU A 118 22.67 -6.64 -0.94
C GLU A 118 23.19 -5.73 0.21
N GLU A 119 22.53 -4.59 0.45
CA GLU A 119 22.83 -3.67 1.56
C GLU A 119 22.71 -4.37 2.93
N MET A 120 21.67 -5.20 3.13
CA MET A 120 21.45 -5.90 4.40
C MET A 120 22.45 -7.03 4.64
N TRP A 121 22.82 -7.79 3.62
CA TRP A 121 23.85 -8.82 3.74
C TRP A 121 25.21 -8.21 4.06
N GLU A 122 25.60 -7.11 3.39
CA GLU A 122 26.84 -6.38 3.71
C GLU A 122 26.84 -5.91 5.17
N TRP A 123 25.72 -5.38 5.65
CA TRP A 123 25.57 -4.96 7.04
C TRP A 123 25.68 -6.13 8.02
N LEU A 124 25.07 -7.29 7.73
CA LEU A 124 25.18 -8.48 8.57
C LEU A 124 26.61 -9.03 8.64
N GLU A 125 27.33 -9.04 7.51
CA GLU A 125 28.70 -9.57 7.45
C GLU A 125 29.72 -8.64 8.09
N THR A 126 29.57 -7.33 7.91
CA THR A 126 30.62 -6.35 8.23
C THR A 126 30.27 -5.41 9.37
N GLY A 127 29.00 -5.35 9.76
CA GLY A 127 28.45 -4.32 10.65
C GLY A 127 28.37 -2.93 10.02
N LYS A 128 28.76 -2.76 8.75
CA LYS A 128 28.77 -1.47 8.04
C LYS A 128 27.53 -1.35 7.17
N GLY A 129 26.86 -0.21 7.26
CA GLY A 129 25.64 0.06 6.49
C GLY A 129 24.91 1.25 7.09
N ILE A 130 23.90 1.76 6.37
CA ILE A 130 23.08 2.87 6.86
C ILE A 130 22.40 2.49 8.19
N GLU A 131 22.00 1.23 8.35
CA GLU A 131 21.36 0.70 9.57
C GLU A 131 22.26 0.78 10.82
N GLY A 132 23.59 0.71 10.64
CA GLY A 132 24.55 0.80 11.75
C GLY A 132 25.03 2.21 12.09
N ASP A 133 24.74 3.21 11.24
CA ASP A 133 25.23 4.59 11.40
C ASP A 133 24.08 5.54 11.72
N ILE A 134 23.91 5.87 13.00
CA ILE A 134 22.84 6.75 13.48
C ILE A 134 22.83 8.12 12.78
N THR A 135 24.00 8.62 12.38
CA THR A 135 24.13 9.94 11.75
C THR A 135 23.59 9.96 10.32
N ARG A 136 23.51 8.79 9.67
CA ARG A 136 22.92 8.62 8.33
C ARG A 136 21.49 8.09 8.42
N PHE A 137 21.26 7.12 9.30
CA PHE A 137 19.96 6.49 9.52
C PHE A 137 18.87 7.50 9.89
N PHE A 138 19.14 8.33 10.91
CA PHE A 138 18.11 9.17 11.51
C PHE A 138 17.62 10.29 10.56
N PRO A 139 18.52 11.07 9.90
CA PRO A 139 18.07 12.10 8.94
C PRO A 139 17.29 11.50 7.76
N GLN A 140 17.72 10.34 7.25
CA GLN A 140 17.02 9.66 6.15
C GLN A 140 15.60 9.25 6.55
N HIS A 141 15.42 8.69 7.75
CA HIS A 141 14.10 8.29 8.24
C HIS A 141 13.19 9.48 8.53
N ILE A 142 13.75 10.63 8.94
CA ILE A 142 12.98 11.88 9.04
C ILE A 142 12.46 12.31 7.66
N ILE A 143 13.29 12.24 6.61
CA ILE A 143 12.88 12.58 5.25
C ILE A 143 11.77 11.63 4.79
N HIS A 144 11.95 10.33 4.97
CA HIS A 144 10.93 9.33 4.61
C HIS A 144 9.61 9.56 5.36
N LEU A 145 9.68 9.81 6.67
CA LEU A 145 8.49 10.09 7.48
C LEU A 145 7.80 11.39 7.03
N SER A 146 8.57 12.43 6.75
CA SER A 146 8.03 13.70 6.26
C SER A 146 7.33 13.53 4.91
N LEU A 147 7.95 12.81 3.97
CA LEU A 147 7.36 12.47 2.68
C LEU A 147 6.09 11.63 2.85
N PHE A 148 6.12 10.62 3.73
CA PHE A 148 4.96 9.80 4.05
C PHE A 148 3.79 10.65 4.57
N ILE A 149 4.04 11.55 5.52
CA ILE A 149 3.02 12.43 6.09
C ILE A 149 2.46 13.36 4.99
N MET A 150 3.33 14.02 4.22
CA MET A 150 2.90 14.93 3.16
C MET A 150 2.05 14.21 2.10
N LEU A 151 2.49 13.04 1.63
CA LEU A 151 1.76 12.24 0.65
C LEU A 151 0.42 11.74 1.22
N THR A 152 0.41 11.25 2.46
CA THR A 152 -0.80 10.77 3.13
C THR A 152 -1.83 11.89 3.23
N LEU A 153 -1.42 13.09 3.64
CA LEU A 153 -2.33 14.24 3.76
C LEU A 153 -2.80 14.73 2.39
N ALA A 154 -1.89 14.88 1.42
CA ALA A 154 -2.20 15.43 0.10
C ALA A 154 -3.17 14.56 -0.71
N THR A 155 -3.18 13.23 -0.48
CA THR A 155 -3.98 12.29 -1.26
C THR A 155 -5.09 11.61 -0.46
N GLY A 156 -5.43 12.11 0.72
CA GLY A 156 -6.44 11.48 1.58
C GLY A 156 -6.11 10.04 1.99
N GLY A 157 -4.82 9.72 2.17
CA GLY A 157 -4.33 8.42 2.63
C GLY A 157 -3.73 7.53 1.55
N PHE A 158 -4.07 7.73 0.27
CA PHE A 158 -3.61 6.88 -0.83
C PHE A 158 -2.07 6.79 -0.95
N GLY A 159 -1.36 7.92 -0.98
CA GLY A 159 0.09 7.97 -1.06
C GLY A 159 0.79 7.35 0.16
N GLY A 160 0.12 7.36 1.32
CA GLY A 160 0.56 6.59 2.49
C GLY A 160 0.50 5.09 2.25
N LEU A 161 -0.59 4.60 1.64
CA LEU A 161 -0.73 3.18 1.27
C LEU A 161 0.28 2.75 0.20
N VAL A 162 0.56 3.60 -0.79
CA VAL A 162 1.62 3.35 -1.80
C VAL A 162 2.98 3.26 -1.13
N SER A 163 3.32 4.23 -0.27
CA SER A 163 4.59 4.26 0.47
C SER A 163 4.73 3.02 1.37
N GLY A 164 3.66 2.63 2.05
CA GLY A 164 3.60 1.41 2.85
C GLY A 164 3.80 0.15 2.01
N SER A 165 3.17 0.07 0.83
CA SER A 165 3.38 -1.07 -0.07
C SER A 165 4.81 -1.13 -0.60
N ILE A 166 5.45 0.01 -0.92
CA ILE A 166 6.87 0.02 -1.32
C ILE A 166 7.69 -0.58 -0.19
N LEU A 167 7.55 -0.03 1.03
CA LEU A 167 8.28 -0.47 2.21
C LEU A 167 8.12 -1.97 2.49
N LEU A 168 6.88 -2.44 2.54
CA LEU A 168 6.60 -3.85 2.79
C LEU A 168 7.16 -4.73 1.67
N ASN A 169 7.04 -4.35 0.40
CA ASN A 169 7.49 -5.21 -0.68
C ASN A 169 9.00 -5.48 -0.63
N TYR A 170 9.83 -4.44 -0.48
CA TYR A 170 11.29 -4.63 -0.51
C TYR A 170 11.84 -5.23 0.79
N MET A 171 11.25 -4.90 1.93
CA MET A 171 11.62 -5.50 3.22
C MET A 171 11.32 -7.00 3.23
N ASN A 172 10.15 -7.39 2.72
CA ASN A 172 9.74 -8.79 2.65
C ASN A 172 10.44 -9.55 1.54
N TYR A 173 10.87 -8.87 0.47
CA TYR A 173 11.74 -9.48 -0.55
C TYR A 173 13.06 -9.95 0.07
N TYR A 174 13.71 -9.10 0.87
CA TYR A 174 14.91 -9.48 1.62
C TYR A 174 14.69 -10.73 2.49
N VAL A 175 13.55 -10.82 3.18
CA VAL A 175 13.22 -11.98 4.03
C VAL A 175 12.94 -13.25 3.22
N GLY A 176 12.41 -13.13 2.00
CA GLY A 176 12.08 -14.27 1.14
C GLY A 176 13.22 -14.77 0.25
N CYS A 177 14.35 -14.07 0.21
CA CYS A 177 15.51 -14.36 -0.62
C CYS A 177 16.57 -15.23 0.07
#